data_AF-A0A957EBJ7-F1
#
_entry.id   AF-A0A957EBJ7-F1
#
_cell.length_a   1.000
_cell.length_b   1.000
_cell.length_c   1.000
_cell.angle_alpha   90.00
_cell.angle_beta   90.00
_cell.angle_gamma   90.00
#
_symmetry.space_group_name_H-M   'P 1'
#
loop_
_entity.id
_entity.type
_entity.pdbx_description
1 polymer ?
#
loop_
_entity_poly.entity_id
_entity_poly.type
_entity_poly.pdbx_seq_one_letter_code
_entity_poly.pdbx_strand_id
1 'polypeptide(L)' 'MFDLADLAQYLNQLTDPRDNRGKVYDLGTILSMIVLARLSGQDKPYGIFEWIKNRQEALATIFSLKRKQTPCL' A
#
# COMPACT_ATOMS: atom_id res chain seq x y z
N MET A 1 -13.40 -2.37 16.25
CA MET A 1 -12.15 -1.62 16.11
C MET A 1 -11.58 -1.99 14.75
N PHE A 2 -11.11 -1.03 13.95
CA PHE A 2 -10.63 -1.26 12.59
C PHE A 2 -9.10 -1.23 12.58
N ASP A 3 -8.48 -2.31 12.09
CA ASP A 3 -7.03 -2.42 11.96
C ASP A 3 -6.62 -2.40 10.47
N LEU A 4 -5.52 -1.73 10.16
CA LEU A 4 -4.94 -1.71 8.82
C LEU A 4 -4.37 -3.08 8.41
N ALA A 5 -3.96 -3.90 9.39
CA ALA A 5 -3.56 -5.28 9.14
C ALA A 5 -4.74 -6.13 8.63
N ASP A 6 -5.90 -6.00 9.27
CA ASP A 6 -7.12 -6.70 8.86
C ASP A 6 -7.58 -6.26 7.46
N LEU A 7 -7.50 -4.95 7.17
CA LEU A 7 -7.80 -4.41 5.84
C LEU A 7 -6.87 -5.01 4.78
N ALA A 8 -5.55 -5.00 5.03
CA ALA A 8 -4.59 -5.55 4.10
C ALA A 8 -4.82 -7.05 3.87
N GLN A 9 -5.08 -7.82 4.93
CA GLN A 9 -5.39 -9.25 4.83
C GLN A 9 -6.65 -9.50 4.00
N TYR A 10 -7.71 -8.72 4.23
CA TYR A 10 -8.95 -8.83 3.46
C TYR A 10 -8.74 -8.52 1.98
N LEU A 11 -8.04 -7.43 1.68
CA LEU A 11 -7.75 -7.02 0.30
C LEU A 11 -6.80 -7.99 -0.42
N ASN A 12 -5.97 -8.74 0.31
CA ASN A 12 -5.08 -9.74 -0.27
C ASN A 12 -5.81 -11.00 -0.78
N GLN A 13 -7.11 -11.14 -0.50
CA GLN A 13 -7.94 -12.21 -1.06
C GLN A 13 -8.30 -11.96 -2.53
N LEU A 14 -8.09 -10.74 -3.04
CA LEU A 14 -8.29 -10.40 -4.45
C LEU A 14 -7.22 -11.08 -5.31
N THR A 15 -7.64 -11.57 -6.48
CA THR A 15 -6.71 -12.11 -7.48
C THR A 15 -5.71 -11.04 -7.90
N ASP A 16 -4.42 -11.30 -7.69
CA ASP A 16 -3.35 -10.40 -8.09
C ASP A 16 -2.97 -10.63 -9.57
N PRO A 17 -3.30 -9.69 -10.48
CA PRO A 17 -3.02 -9.84 -11.91
C PRO A 17 -1.56 -9.53 -12.26
N ARG A 18 -0.75 -9.08 -11.30
CA ARG A 18 0.66 -8.72 -11.56
C ARG A 18 1.48 -9.97 -11.90
N ASP A 19 2.47 -9.79 -12.75
CA ASP A 19 3.49 -10.81 -13.00
C ASP A 19 4.26 -11.12 -11.70
N ASN A 20 4.73 -12.36 -11.54
CA ASN A 20 5.48 -12.77 -10.35
C ASN A 20 6.74 -11.91 -10.11
N ARG A 21 7.38 -11.37 -11.16
CA ARG A 21 8.50 -10.44 -11.03
C ARG A 21 8.11 -9.11 -10.36
N GLY A 22 6.85 -8.72 -10.46
CA GLY A 22 6.28 -7.50 -9.86
C GLY A 22 5.70 -7.68 -8.45
N LYS A 23 5.70 -8.89 -7.90
CA LYS A 23 5.16 -9.22 -6.58
C LYS A 23 6.20 -9.06 -5.47
N VAL A 24 6.80 -7.87 -5.39
CA VAL A 24 7.73 -7.51 -4.30
C VAL A 24 6.96 -7.24 -3.00
N TYR A 25 5.75 -6.69 -3.12
CA TYR A 25 4.84 -6.40 -2.02
C TYR A 25 3.49 -7.08 -2.28
N ASP A 26 2.87 -7.57 -1.21
CA ASP A 26 1.54 -8.17 -1.26
C ASP A 26 0.50 -7.18 -1.76
N LEU A 27 -0.50 -7.69 -2.48
CA LEU A 27 -1.52 -6.84 -3.12
C LEU A 27 -2.30 -6.06 -2.06
N GLY A 28 -2.67 -6.72 -0.96
CA GLY A 28 -3.42 -6.10 0.12
C GLY A 28 -2.74 -4.88 0.72
N THR A 29 -1.42 -4.93 0.88
CA THR A 29 -0.60 -3.82 1.38
C THR A 29 -0.63 -2.63 0.41
N ILE A 30 -0.47 -2.89 -0.89
CA ILE A 30 -0.52 -1.83 -1.92
C ILE A 30 -1.90 -1.18 -1.95
N LEU A 31 -2.96 -1.98 -1.98
CA LEU A 31 -4.32 -1.48 -2.03
C LEU A 31 -4.67 -0.69 -0.76
N SER A 32 -4.19 -1.12 0.41
CA SER A 32 -4.38 -0.39 1.67
C SER A 32 -3.73 0.99 1.61
N MET A 33 -2.51 1.10 1.09
CA MET A 33 -1.84 2.40 0.90
C MET A 33 -2.60 3.30 -0.08
N ILE A 34 -3.13 2.75 -1.16
CA ILE A 34 -3.96 3.47 -2.13
C ILE A 34 -5.25 3.98 -1.46
N VAL A 35 -5.94 3.13 -0.67
CA VAL A 35 -7.15 3.52 0.06
C VAL A 35 -6.87 4.66 1.03
N LEU A 36 -5.77 4.58 1.80
CA LEU A 36 -5.37 5.65 2.73
C LEU A 36 -5.09 6.97 2.03
N ALA A 37 -4.42 6.92 0.87
CA ALA A 37 -4.18 8.11 0.07
C ALA A 37 -5.50 8.71 -0.48
N ARG A 38 -6.42 7.86 -0.96
CA ARG A 38 -7.76 8.28 -1.42
C ARG A 38 -8.56 8.94 -0.30
N LEU A 39 -8.56 8.36 0.90
CA LEU A 39 -9.21 8.94 2.09
C LEU A 39 -8.57 10.26 2.51
N SER A 40 -7.30 10.47 2.18
CA SER A 40 -6.57 11.72 2.39
C SER A 40 -6.79 12.75 1.27
N GLY A 41 -7.77 12.54 0.39
CA GLY A 41 -8.13 13.44 -0.70
C GLY A 41 -7.30 13.29 -1.97
N GLN A 42 -6.43 12.27 -2.08
CA GLN A 42 -5.62 12.06 -3.27
C GLN A 42 -6.35 11.19 -4.29
N ASP A 43 -6.89 11.82 -5.34
CA ASP A 43 -7.68 11.12 -6.35
C ASP A 43 -6.82 10.60 -7.52
N LYS A 44 -5.82 11.38 -7.94
CA LYS A 44 -4.98 11.06 -9.11
C LYS A 44 -3.83 10.11 -8.76
N PRO A 45 -3.38 9.23 -9.70
CA PRO A 45 -2.26 8.31 -9.46
C PRO A 45 -0.99 9.01 -8.96
N TYR A 46 -0.65 10.17 -9.54
CA TYR A 46 0.50 10.96 -9.11
C TYR A 46 0.37 11.47 -7.67
N GLY A 47 -0.81 11.95 -7.26
CA GLY A 47 -1.05 12.41 -5.89
C GLY A 47 -1.02 11.28 -4.88
N ILE A 48 -1.54 10.11 -5.24
CA ILE A 48 -1.43 8.88 -4.43
C ILE A 48 0.05 8.52 -4.23
N PHE A 49 0.82 8.53 -5.31
CA PHE A 49 2.26 8.27 -5.26
C PHE A 49 3.01 9.26 -4.36
N GLU A 50 2.82 10.57 -4.54
CA GLU A 50 3.47 11.57 -3.70
C GLU A 50 3.09 11.44 -2.23
N TRP A 51 1.81 11.15 -1.95
CA TRP A 51 1.33 10.99 -0.59
C TRP A 51 1.97 9.79 0.12
N ILE A 52 2.11 8.67 -0.59
CA ILE A 52 2.79 7.47 -0.11
C ILE A 52 4.29 7.75 0.10
N LYS A 53 4.95 8.37 -0.89
CA LYS A 53 6.38 8.70 -0.83
C LYS A 53 6.71 9.61 0.37
N ASN A 54 5.90 10.65 0.59
CA ASN A 54 6.08 11.58 1.70
C ASN A 54 5.87 10.93 3.08
N ARG A 55 5.29 9.73 3.13
CA ARG A 55 5.00 8.96 4.35
C ARG A 55 5.67 7.59 4.36
N GLN A 56 6.69 7.39 3.53
CA GLN A 56 7.31 6.08 3.31
C GLN A 56 7.76 5.40 4.61
N GLU A 57 8.33 6.14 5.55
CA GLU A 57 8.85 5.59 6.80
C GLU A 57 7.71 5.14 7.72
N ALA A 58 6.71 5.99 7.90
CA ALA A 58 5.53 5.68 8.70
C ALA A 58 4.77 4.47 8.13
N LEU A 59 4.58 4.43 6.80
CA LEU A 59 3.92 3.32 6.13
C LEU A 59 4.76 2.04 6.22
N ALA A 60 6.09 2.13 6.10
CA ALA A 60 6.97 0.98 6.28
C ALA A 60 6.87 0.39 7.69
N THR A 61 6.75 1.24 8.72
CA THR A 61 6.54 0.79 10.10
C THR A 61 5.16 0.18 10.29
N ILE A 62 4.09 0.84 9.84
CA ILE A 62 2.70 0.38 9.99
C ILE A 62 2.51 -1.00 9.34
N PHE A 63 3.02 -1.17 8.12
CA PHE A 63 2.88 -2.44 7.37
C PHE A 63 4.03 -3.42 7.63
N SER A 64 4.94 -3.12 8.57
CA SER A 64 6.12 -3.96 8.89
C SER A 64 6.89 -4.42 7.65
N LEU A 65 7.11 -3.50 6.70
CA LEU A 65 7.75 -3.83 5.43
C LEU A 65 9.19 -4.28 5.64
N LYS A 66 9.57 -5.40 5.01
CA LYS A 66 10.95 -5.93 5.04
C LYS A 66 11.97 -4.97 4.42
N ARG A 67 11.52 -4.13 3.47
CA ARG A 67 12.31 -3.07 2.85
C ARG A 67 11.77 -1.73 3.33
N LYS A 68 12.64 -0.78 3.67
CA LYS A 68 12.27 0.63 3.94
C LYS A 68 11.98 1.38 2.63
N GLN A 69 11.27 0.73 1.73
CA GLN A 69 10.86 1.26 0.44
C GLN A 69 9.37 0.96 0.30
N THR A 70 8.63 1.88 -0.29
CA THR A 70 7.23 1.65 -0.63
C THR A 70 7.14 1.03 -2.03
N PRO A 71 6.12 0.21 -2.31
CA PRO A 71 5.77 -0.11 -3.69
C PRO A 71 5.63 1.23 -4.44
N CYS A 72 6.31 1.38 -5.57
CA CYS A 72 6.51 2.61 -6.37
C CYS A 72 7.90 3.29 -6.26
N LEU A 73 8.83 2.81 -5.43
CA LEU A 73 10.25 3.24 -5.41
C LEU A 73 11.21 2.05 -5.45
#